data_AF-A0A4Z2GL25-F1
#
_entry.id   AF-A0A4Z2GL25-F1
#
_cell.length_a   1.000
_cell.length_b   1.000
_cell.length_c   1.000
_cell.angle_alpha   90.00
_cell.angle_beta   90.00
_cell.angle_gamma   90.00
#
_symmetry.space_group_name_H-M   'P 1'
#
loop_
_entity.id
_entity.type
_entity.pdbx_description
1 polymer ?
#
loop_
_entity_poly.entity_id
_entity_poly.type
_entity_poly.pdbx_seq_one_letter_code
_entity_poly.pdbx_strand_id
1 'polypeptide(L)'
;MEANQTLHTERPDLPECFQLSVLSWLPCVYLWAVCPIYLFYLKKNHRGYIMMSILNRFKTVFGLLLWVVCWTDLFYTFHELRQGHTQPPIYFVTPLVLGMTMLLATFLIQFERLRGVQSSGVLFIFWFLSVLCAVVPFRSKILQASSQNEVTDKLRFTTFYFYFGLTVCELILCCFNEKPPLFSSVVTDPVSYAHEACLCVCLCVCVCVCGS
;
A
#
# COMPACT_ATOMS: atom_id res chain seq x y z
N MET A 1 -48.03 -5.02 27.62
CA MET A 1 -47.53 -4.47 28.89
C MET A 1 -46.14 -5.06 29.08
N GLU A 2 -45.22 -4.67 28.20
CA GLU A 2 -44.16 -3.68 28.47
C GLU A 2 -43.02 -4.30 29.30
N ALA A 3 -42.16 -5.06 28.62
CA ALA A 3 -40.80 -5.30 29.07
C ALA A 3 -39.94 -4.16 28.53
N ASN A 4 -39.79 -3.12 29.35
CA ASN A 4 -38.84 -2.03 29.20
C ASN A 4 -37.41 -2.56 29.04
N GLN A 5 -36.89 -2.57 27.81
CA GLN A 5 -35.45 -2.62 27.53
C GLN A 5 -35.06 -1.53 26.52
N THR A 6 -35.56 -0.33 26.74
CA THR A 6 -35.05 0.91 26.13
C THR A 6 -34.09 1.61 27.09
N LEU A 7 -33.06 0.89 27.55
CA LEU A 7 -31.92 1.54 28.22
C LEU A 7 -30.92 1.98 27.15
N HIS A 8 -31.08 3.24 26.75
CA HIS A 8 -30.12 4.11 26.09
C HIS A 8 -28.66 3.61 26.06
N THR A 9 -28.18 3.27 24.86
CA THR A 9 -26.90 3.79 24.38
C THR A 9 -27.10 4.12 22.90
N GLU A 10 -27.52 5.36 22.65
CA GLU A 10 -27.20 6.04 21.40
C GLU A 10 -25.67 6.17 21.31
N ARG A 11 -25.05 5.23 20.62
CA ARG A 11 -23.87 5.54 19.82
C ARG A 11 -24.19 5.07 18.41
N PRO A 12 -24.31 5.96 17.42
CA PRO A 12 -24.36 5.53 16.04
C PRO A 12 -22.95 5.03 15.71
N ASP A 13 -22.68 3.78 16.07
CA ASP A 13 -21.45 3.09 15.70
C ASP A 13 -21.48 2.96 14.19
N LEU A 14 -20.89 3.97 13.56
CA LEU A 14 -20.46 3.97 12.18
C LEU A 14 -19.90 2.57 11.89
N PRO A 15 -20.50 1.80 10.95
CA PRO A 15 -20.21 0.38 10.82
C PRO A 15 -18.70 0.20 10.67
N GLU A 16 -18.07 -0.76 11.34
CA GLU A 16 -16.60 -0.96 11.31
C GLU A 16 -16.05 -0.97 9.87
N CYS A 17 -16.85 -1.46 8.91
CA CYS A 17 -16.55 -1.41 7.48
C CYS A 17 -16.32 0.01 6.93
N PHE A 18 -17.06 1.01 7.42
CA PHE A 18 -16.91 2.40 7.03
C PHE A 18 -15.60 3.00 7.58
N GLN A 19 -15.25 2.71 8.84
CA GLN A 19 -13.98 3.15 9.42
C GLN A 19 -12.78 2.55 8.68
N LEU A 20 -12.83 1.26 8.37
CA LEU A 20 -11.81 0.58 7.57
C LEU A 20 -11.72 1.14 6.14
N SER A 21 -12.86 1.45 5.53
CA SER A 21 -12.92 2.11 4.21
C SER A 21 -12.26 3.48 4.24
N VAL A 22 -12.59 4.32 5.21
CA VAL A 22 -11.99 5.66 5.37
C VAL A 22 -10.48 5.55 5.57
N LEU A 23 -10.01 4.58 6.35
CA LEU A 23 -8.58 4.38 6.57
C LEU A 23 -7.85 4.03 5.25
N SER A 24 -8.43 3.13 4.45
CA SER A 24 -7.87 2.78 3.13
C SER A 24 -7.89 3.94 2.13
N TRP A 25 -8.76 4.94 2.32
CA TRP A 25 -8.83 6.12 1.46
C TRP A 25 -7.73 7.13 1.75
N LEU A 26 -7.16 7.15 2.96
CA LEU A 26 -6.06 8.07 3.33
C LEU A 26 -4.86 7.99 2.37
N PRO A 27 -4.24 6.81 2.11
CA PRO A 27 -3.13 6.72 1.15
C PRO A 27 -3.56 7.06 -0.28
N CYS A 28 -4.82 6.79 -0.63
CA CYS A 28 -5.37 7.14 -1.95
C CYS A 28 -5.44 8.66 -2.11
N VAL A 29 -6.14 9.37 -1.22
CA VAL A 29 -6.31 10.82 -1.29
C VAL A 29 -4.96 11.53 -1.28
N TYR A 30 -4.01 11.07 -0.45
CA TYR A 30 -2.64 11.56 -0.45
C TYR A 30 -2.00 11.46 -1.84
N LEU A 31 -2.00 10.27 -2.44
CA LEU A 31 -1.36 10.05 -3.73
C LEU A 31 -2.04 10.88 -4.83
N TRP A 32 -3.37 10.89 -4.87
CA TRP A 32 -4.13 11.64 -5.89
C TRP A 32 -3.91 13.15 -5.79
N ALA A 33 -3.83 13.71 -4.58
CA ALA A 33 -3.56 15.13 -4.38
C ALA A 33 -2.13 15.52 -4.76
N VAL A 34 -1.14 14.70 -4.40
CA VAL A 34 0.28 14.97 -4.67
C VAL A 34 0.67 14.66 -6.11
N CYS A 35 0.02 13.67 -6.73
CA CYS A 35 0.31 13.21 -8.10
C CYS A 35 0.41 14.33 -9.15
N PRO A 36 -0.56 15.23 -9.33
CA PRO A 36 -0.47 16.26 -10.37
C PRO A 36 0.71 17.21 -10.15
N ILE A 37 0.97 17.60 -8.89
CA ILE A 37 2.09 18.47 -8.51
C ILE A 37 3.41 17.74 -8.78
N TYR A 38 3.48 16.48 -8.39
CA TYR A 38 4.67 15.66 -8.54
C TYR A 38 4.98 15.36 -10.02
N LEU A 39 3.97 15.04 -10.82
CA LEU A 39 4.12 14.87 -12.28
C LEU A 39 4.59 16.17 -12.94
N PHE A 40 4.08 17.33 -12.51
CA PHE A 40 4.53 18.63 -13.02
C PHE A 40 5.99 18.91 -12.64
N TYR A 41 6.38 18.64 -11.38
CA TYR A 41 7.76 18.75 -10.91
C TYR A 41 8.70 17.85 -11.73
N LEU A 42 8.32 16.59 -11.92
CA LEU A 42 9.07 15.65 -12.77
C LEU A 42 9.17 16.18 -14.19
N LYS A 43 8.06 16.67 -14.77
CA LYS A 43 8.00 17.21 -16.13
C LYS A 43 9.00 18.34 -16.35
N LYS A 44 9.11 19.24 -15.38
CA LYS A 44 10.02 20.39 -15.46
C LYS A 44 11.49 20.00 -15.28
N ASN A 45 11.78 19.01 -14.45
CA ASN A 45 13.15 18.60 -14.13
C ASN A 45 13.59 17.44 -15.03
N HIS A 46 13.94 17.73 -16.29
CA HIS A 46 14.56 16.77 -17.21
C HIS A 46 16.04 16.55 -16.84
N ARG A 47 16.31 15.71 -15.84
CA ARG A 47 17.64 15.11 -15.69
C ARG A 47 17.68 13.91 -16.62
N GLY A 48 18.66 13.85 -17.52
CA GLY A 48 18.75 12.84 -18.57
C GLY A 48 18.69 11.40 -18.05
N TYR A 49 18.43 10.46 -18.96
CA TYR A 49 18.32 9.02 -18.72
C TYR A 49 19.46 8.49 -17.81
N ILE A 50 19.10 8.00 -16.62
CA ILE A 50 20.01 7.25 -15.74
C ILE A 50 19.76 5.76 -15.95
N MET A 51 20.86 5.01 -16.06
CA MET A 51 20.89 3.57 -16.36
C MET A 51 20.20 2.74 -15.28
N MET A 52 19.47 1.71 -15.73
CA MET A 52 18.62 0.82 -14.94
C MET A 52 19.38 0.13 -13.81
N SER A 53 19.03 0.43 -12.57
CA SER A 53 19.41 -0.40 -11.44
C SER A 53 18.36 -1.51 -11.20
N ILE A 54 18.84 -2.62 -10.64
CA ILE A 54 18.08 -3.87 -10.47
C ILE A 54 16.92 -3.70 -9.49
N LEU A 55 17.03 -2.82 -8.49
CA LEU A 55 15.95 -2.59 -7.52
C LEU A 55 14.74 -1.93 -8.19
N ASN A 56 14.94 -1.02 -9.14
CA ASN A 56 13.86 -0.41 -9.91
C ASN A 56 13.09 -1.44 -10.76
N ARG A 57 13.79 -2.46 -11.27
CA ARG A 57 13.14 -3.59 -11.96
C ARG A 57 12.28 -4.39 -11.00
N PHE A 58 12.77 -4.69 -9.80
CA PHE A 58 11.98 -5.37 -8.78
C PHE A 58 10.77 -4.52 -8.37
N LYS A 59 10.95 -3.23 -8.12
CA LYS A 59 9.88 -2.29 -7.78
C LYS A 59 8.75 -2.25 -8.82
N THR A 60 9.12 -2.32 -10.09
CA THR A 60 8.14 -2.41 -11.18
C THR A 60 7.38 -3.74 -11.13
N VAL A 61 8.08 -4.86 -10.90
CA VAL A 61 7.46 -6.20 -10.85
C VAL A 61 6.53 -6.34 -9.65
N PHE A 62 6.97 -5.92 -8.46
CA PHE A 62 6.17 -5.94 -7.24
C PHE A 62 4.95 -5.02 -7.35
N GLY A 63 5.11 -3.81 -7.89
CA GLY A 63 4.00 -2.91 -8.18
C GLY A 63 2.99 -3.49 -9.17
N LEU A 64 3.44 -4.13 -10.26
CA LEU A 64 2.56 -4.79 -11.22
C LEU A 64 1.84 -6.00 -10.60
N LEU A 65 2.52 -6.79 -9.77
CA LEU A 65 1.91 -7.89 -9.02
C LEU A 65 0.82 -7.38 -8.08
N LEU A 66 1.08 -6.30 -7.33
CA LEU A 66 0.08 -5.65 -6.47
C LEU A 66 -1.14 -5.20 -7.27
N TRP A 67 -0.93 -4.60 -8.44
CA TRP A 67 -2.02 -4.19 -9.31
C TRP A 67 -2.87 -5.39 -9.75
N VAL A 68 -2.25 -6.48 -10.22
CA VAL A 68 -2.97 -7.70 -10.60
C VAL A 68 -3.75 -8.26 -9.41
N VAL A 69 -3.14 -8.33 -8.22
CA VAL A 69 -3.79 -8.84 -7.00
C VAL A 69 -5.03 -8.00 -6.65
N CYS A 70 -4.92 -6.67 -6.65
CA CYS A 70 -6.07 -5.79 -6.42
C CYS A 70 -7.18 -5.98 -7.46
N TRP A 71 -6.83 -6.14 -8.74
CA TRP A 71 -7.82 -6.40 -9.79
C TRP A 71 -8.49 -7.76 -9.65
N THR A 72 -7.75 -8.79 -9.25
CA THR A 72 -8.33 -10.12 -9.01
C THR A 72 -9.30 -10.11 -7.83
N ASP A 73 -8.98 -9.39 -6.74
CA ASP A 73 -9.85 -9.24 -5.57
C ASP A 73 -11.13 -8.46 -5.90
N LEU A 74 -10.99 -7.37 -6.68
CA LEU A 74 -12.13 -6.60 -7.20
C LEU A 74 -13.03 -7.46 -8.08
N PHE A 75 -12.46 -8.22 -9.02
CA PHE A 75 -13.24 -9.05 -9.94
C PHE A 75 -13.93 -10.21 -9.21
N TYR A 76 -13.27 -10.80 -8.21
CA TYR A 76 -13.85 -11.81 -7.35
C TYR A 76 -15.05 -11.26 -6.55
N THR A 77 -14.86 -10.10 -5.91
CA THR A 77 -15.93 -9.40 -5.18
C THR A 77 -17.09 -9.04 -6.10
N PHE A 78 -16.81 -8.57 -7.32
CA PHE A 78 -17.83 -8.26 -8.32
C PHE A 78 -18.61 -9.50 -8.78
N HIS A 79 -17.91 -10.62 -8.98
CA HIS A 79 -18.54 -11.88 -9.37
C HIS A 79 -19.47 -12.41 -8.28
N GLU A 80 -19.03 -12.40 -7.02
CA GLU A 80 -19.83 -12.80 -5.86
C GLU A 80 -21.05 -11.88 -5.68
N LEU A 81 -20.88 -10.57 -5.87
CA LEU A 81 -21.96 -9.59 -5.78
C LEU A 81 -23.05 -9.82 -6.85
N ARG A 82 -22.66 -10.24 -8.06
CA ARG A 82 -23.58 -10.57 -9.15
C ARG A 82 -24.46 -11.79 -8.82
N GLN A 83 -24.06 -12.67 -7.89
CA GLN A 83 -24.78 -13.90 -7.55
C GLN A 83 -25.89 -13.75 -6.51
N GLY A 84 -26.18 -12.54 -5.98
CA GLY A 84 -27.48 -12.34 -5.33
C GLY A 84 -27.58 -11.42 -4.11
N HIS A 85 -26.71 -10.44 -3.91
CA HIS A 85 -26.91 -9.45 -2.84
C HIS A 85 -26.84 -8.02 -3.38
N THR A 86 -27.94 -7.28 -3.32
CA THR A 86 -27.98 -5.82 -3.50
C THR A 86 -27.23 -5.13 -2.37
N GLN A 87 -25.90 -5.08 -2.46
CA GLN A 87 -25.07 -4.37 -1.51
C GLN A 87 -24.99 -2.88 -1.86
N PRO A 88 -24.80 -2.00 -0.86
CA PRO A 88 -24.68 -0.57 -1.10
C PRO A 88 -23.45 -0.23 -1.95
N PRO A 89 -23.50 0.84 -2.76
CA PRO A 89 -22.49 1.17 -3.78
C PRO A 89 -21.08 1.39 -3.23
N ILE A 90 -20.95 1.73 -1.95
CA ILE A 90 -19.67 1.98 -1.28
C ILE A 90 -18.72 0.77 -1.29
N TYR A 91 -19.27 -0.45 -1.28
CA TYR A 91 -18.47 -1.69 -1.35
C TYR A 91 -17.82 -1.91 -2.73
N PHE A 92 -18.33 -1.25 -3.77
CA PHE A 92 -17.76 -1.28 -5.11
C PHE A 92 -16.79 -0.12 -5.35
N VAL A 93 -17.13 1.08 -4.84
CA VAL A 93 -16.31 2.28 -5.03
C VAL A 93 -14.96 2.16 -4.32
N THR A 94 -14.91 1.63 -3.09
CA THR A 94 -13.65 1.49 -2.34
C THR A 94 -12.60 0.63 -3.05
N PRO A 95 -12.87 -0.63 -3.44
CA PRO A 95 -11.87 -1.45 -4.13
C PRO A 95 -11.54 -0.92 -5.54
N LEU A 96 -12.47 -0.23 -6.22
CA LEU A 96 -12.16 0.48 -7.46
C LEU A 96 -11.15 1.61 -7.26
N VAL A 97 -11.37 2.48 -6.27
CA VAL A 97 -10.46 3.58 -5.95
C VAL A 97 -9.08 3.04 -5.58
N LEU A 98 -9.02 1.95 -4.81
CA LEU A 98 -7.77 1.27 -4.49
C LEU A 98 -7.07 0.73 -5.74
N GLY A 99 -7.79 0.02 -6.63
CA GLY A 99 -7.24 -0.49 -7.88
C GLY A 99 -6.71 0.61 -8.82
N MET A 100 -7.44 1.73 -8.92
CA MET A 100 -7.01 2.90 -9.68
C MET A 100 -5.79 3.59 -9.04
N THR A 101 -5.73 3.67 -7.70
CA THR A 101 -4.58 4.23 -6.97
C THR A 101 -3.33 3.36 -7.15
N MET A 102 -3.47 2.03 -7.14
CA MET A 102 -2.35 1.12 -7.43
C MET A 102 -1.86 1.25 -8.88
N LEU A 103 -2.76 1.45 -9.84
CA LEU A 103 -2.37 1.77 -11.22
C LEU A 103 -1.59 3.10 -11.29
N LEU A 104 -2.04 4.11 -10.55
CA LEU A 104 -1.36 5.40 -10.50
C LEU A 104 0.03 5.28 -9.85
N ALA A 105 0.16 4.52 -8.76
CA ALA A 105 1.43 4.26 -8.10
C ALA A 105 2.42 3.53 -9.02
N THR A 106 1.96 2.49 -9.74
CA THR A 106 2.79 1.78 -10.73
C THR A 106 3.18 2.67 -11.90
N PHE A 107 2.29 3.52 -12.38
CA PHE A 107 2.61 4.52 -13.40
C PHE A 107 3.66 5.52 -12.91
N LEU A 108 3.56 5.99 -11.67
CA LEU A 108 4.56 6.88 -11.06
C LEU A 108 5.93 6.22 -10.95
N ILE A 109 6.00 4.94 -10.53
CA ILE A 109 7.25 4.15 -10.52
C ILE A 109 7.87 4.11 -11.92
N GLN A 110 7.07 3.87 -12.96
CA GLN A 110 7.54 3.85 -14.34
C GLN A 110 7.98 5.25 -14.83
N PHE A 111 7.29 6.30 -14.40
CA PHE A 111 7.60 7.67 -14.82
C PHE A 111 8.89 8.17 -14.17
N GLU A 112 9.11 7.83 -12.90
CA GLU A 112 10.38 8.03 -12.20
C GLU A 112 11.53 7.29 -12.90
N ARG A 113 11.30 6.03 -13.30
CA ARG A 113 12.22 5.24 -14.10
C ARG A 113 12.58 5.91 -15.43
N LEU A 114 11.58 6.42 -16.17
CA LEU A 114 11.82 7.11 -17.45
C LEU A 114 12.61 8.41 -17.28
N ARG A 115 12.54 9.05 -16.11
CA ARG A 115 13.25 10.29 -15.78
C ARG A 115 14.53 10.09 -14.96
N GLY A 116 14.93 8.86 -14.68
CA GLY A 116 16.12 8.56 -13.90
C GLY A 116 16.04 9.00 -12.43
N VAL A 117 14.83 9.16 -11.88
CA VAL A 117 14.61 9.43 -10.46
C VAL A 117 14.51 8.07 -9.76
N GLN A 118 15.36 7.85 -8.76
CA GLN A 118 15.55 6.53 -8.14
C GLN A 118 14.39 6.14 -7.23
N SER A 119 14.12 6.94 -6.20
CA SER A 119 13.04 6.72 -5.24
C SER A 119 12.60 8.07 -4.71
N SER A 120 11.32 8.38 -4.87
CA SER A 120 10.76 9.59 -4.31
C SER A 120 10.23 9.37 -2.91
N GLY A 121 10.38 10.38 -2.07
CA GLY A 121 9.71 10.43 -0.76
C GLY A 121 8.19 10.27 -0.89
N VAL A 122 7.60 10.68 -2.02
CA VAL A 122 6.15 10.55 -2.28
C VAL A 122 5.71 9.09 -2.31
N LEU A 123 6.39 8.24 -3.09
CA LEU A 123 6.07 6.81 -3.12
C LEU A 123 6.38 6.15 -1.78
N PHE A 124 7.49 6.50 -1.13
CA PHE A 124 7.81 5.99 0.21
C PHE A 124 6.70 6.25 1.23
N ILE A 125 6.23 7.51 1.31
CA ILE A 125 5.14 7.91 2.22
C ILE A 125 3.85 7.17 1.86
N PHE A 126 3.53 7.04 0.57
CA PHE A 126 2.36 6.30 0.12
C PHE A 126 2.39 4.84 0.57
N TRP A 127 3.50 4.13 0.36
CA TRP A 127 3.63 2.73 0.78
C TRP A 127 3.60 2.58 2.30
N PHE A 128 4.24 3.50 3.02
CA PHE A 128 4.23 3.52 4.48
C PHE A 128 2.83 3.71 5.04
N LEU A 129 2.09 4.71 4.54
CA LEU A 129 0.71 4.97 4.94
C LEU A 129 -0.21 3.80 4.57
N SER A 130 0.02 3.17 3.42
CA SER A 130 -0.71 1.97 2.99
C SER A 130 -0.47 0.78 3.93
N VAL A 131 0.76 0.53 4.37
CA VAL A 131 1.07 -0.50 5.37
C VAL A 131 0.37 -0.17 6.68
N LEU A 132 0.51 1.05 7.20
CA LEU A 132 -0.13 1.47 8.46
C LEU A 132 -1.66 1.25 8.42
N CYS A 133 -2.29 1.62 7.31
CA CYS A 133 -3.73 1.44 7.12
C CYS A 133 -4.12 -0.05 6.97
N ALA A 134 -3.23 -0.89 6.42
CA ALA A 134 -3.45 -2.34 6.28
C ALA A 134 -3.20 -3.15 7.57
N VAL A 135 -2.43 -2.63 8.54
CA VAL A 135 -2.23 -3.29 9.85
C VAL A 135 -3.54 -3.42 10.63
N VAL A 136 -4.43 -2.42 10.53
CA VAL A 136 -5.73 -2.43 11.23
C VAL A 136 -6.62 -3.60 10.78
N PRO A 137 -6.94 -3.79 9.49
CA PRO A 137 -7.70 -4.95 9.04
C PRO A 137 -6.97 -6.28 9.28
N PHE A 138 -5.63 -6.30 9.22
CA PHE A 138 -4.83 -7.49 9.54
C PHE A 138 -5.07 -7.97 10.98
N ARG A 139 -5.03 -7.05 11.95
CA ARG A 139 -5.30 -7.36 13.37
C ARG A 139 -6.70 -7.94 13.55
N SER A 140 -7.71 -7.30 12.95
CA SER A 140 -9.11 -7.74 13.06
C SER A 140 -9.31 -9.13 12.46
N LYS A 141 -8.69 -9.42 11.30
CA LYS A 141 -8.79 -10.73 10.65
C LYS A 141 -8.12 -11.85 11.44
N ILE A 142 -6.98 -11.59 12.09
CA ILE A 142 -6.30 -12.57 12.95
C ILE A 142 -7.15 -12.92 14.17
N LEU A 143 -7.70 -11.90 14.84
CA LEU A 143 -8.55 -12.11 16.01
C LEU A 143 -9.80 -12.92 15.65
N GLN A 144 -10.41 -12.61 14.50
CA GLN A 144 -11.57 -13.33 13.99
C GLN A 144 -11.23 -14.80 13.68
N ALA A 145 -10.13 -15.07 12.97
CA ALA A 145 -9.68 -16.42 12.64
C ALA A 145 -9.39 -17.28 13.90
N SER A 146 -8.85 -16.67 14.96
CA SER A 146 -8.61 -17.36 16.24
C SER A 146 -9.90 -17.72 16.98
N SER A 147 -10.99 -17.00 16.74
CA SER A 147 -12.26 -17.20 17.46
C SER A 147 -13.23 -18.15 16.76
N GLN A 148 -13.23 -18.18 15.42
CA GLN A 148 -14.26 -18.89 14.65
C GLN A 148 -13.87 -20.29 14.17
N ASN A 149 -12.60 -20.70 14.27
CA ASN A 149 -12.06 -22.04 13.92
C ASN A 149 -12.44 -22.62 12.53
N GLU A 150 -13.23 -21.90 11.73
CA GLU A 150 -13.61 -22.21 10.35
C GLU A 150 -13.02 -21.14 9.41
N VAL A 151 -12.14 -21.58 8.53
CA VAL A 151 -11.53 -20.73 7.50
C VAL A 151 -12.42 -20.79 6.26
N THR A 152 -13.58 -20.12 6.32
CA THR A 152 -14.63 -20.23 5.28
C THR A 152 -14.15 -19.78 3.90
N ASP A 153 -13.17 -18.87 3.81
CA ASP A 153 -12.57 -18.43 2.54
C ASP A 153 -11.04 -18.42 2.58
N LYS A 154 -10.41 -19.59 2.35
CA LYS A 154 -8.96 -19.72 2.21
C LYS A 154 -8.38 -18.75 1.17
N LEU A 155 -9.10 -18.51 0.07
CA LEU A 155 -8.66 -17.64 -1.03
C LEU A 155 -8.59 -16.16 -0.64
N ARG A 156 -9.59 -15.62 0.06
CA ARG A 156 -9.56 -14.22 0.54
C ARG A 156 -8.46 -14.01 1.56
N PHE A 157 -8.28 -14.98 2.46
CA PHE A 157 -7.19 -14.94 3.44
C PHE A 157 -5.83 -14.93 2.73
N THR A 158 -5.57 -15.87 1.82
CA THR A 158 -4.30 -15.91 1.07
C THR A 158 -4.05 -14.62 0.28
N THR A 159 -5.06 -14.08 -0.41
CA THR A 159 -4.93 -12.87 -1.22
C THR A 159 -4.59 -11.65 -0.38
N PHE A 160 -5.22 -11.49 0.80
CA PHE A 160 -4.93 -10.39 1.72
C PHE A 160 -3.49 -10.44 2.27
N TYR A 161 -3.01 -11.62 2.67
CA TYR A 161 -1.64 -11.78 3.16
C TYR A 161 -0.61 -11.55 2.05
N PHE A 162 -0.92 -12.00 0.83
CA PHE A 162 -0.07 -11.76 -0.32
C PHE A 162 0.00 -10.26 -0.65
N TYR A 163 -1.14 -9.57 -0.68
CA TYR A 163 -1.19 -8.11 -0.85
C TYR A 163 -0.40 -7.36 0.23
N PHE A 164 -0.60 -7.70 1.51
CA PHE A 164 0.13 -7.09 2.62
C PHE A 164 1.64 -7.33 2.51
N GLY A 165 2.04 -8.58 2.22
CA GLY A 165 3.45 -8.95 2.02
C GLY A 165 4.10 -8.16 0.87
N LEU A 166 3.44 -8.10 -0.29
CA LEU A 166 3.94 -7.33 -1.44
C LEU A 166 4.05 -5.82 -1.12
N THR A 167 3.09 -5.25 -0.38
CA THR A 167 3.11 -3.84 0.03
C THR A 167 4.28 -3.55 0.98
N VAL A 168 4.56 -4.46 1.92
CA VAL A 168 5.73 -4.37 2.80
C VAL A 168 7.03 -4.53 2.00
N CYS A 169 7.09 -5.44 1.04
CA CYS A 169 8.23 -5.57 0.13
C CYS A 169 8.48 -4.27 -0.64
N GLU A 170 7.46 -3.62 -1.17
CA GLU A 170 7.57 -2.31 -1.83
C GLU A 170 8.12 -1.22 -0.91
N LEU A 171 7.65 -1.17 0.33
CA LEU A 171 8.14 -0.23 1.34
C LEU A 171 9.64 -0.47 1.60
N ILE A 172 10.01 -1.73 1.82
CA ILE A 172 11.41 -2.12 2.04
C ILE A 172 12.27 -1.76 0.83
N LEU A 173 11.78 -2.02 -0.39
CA LEU A 173 12.46 -1.66 -1.63
C LEU A 173 12.59 -0.14 -1.79
N CYS A 174 11.65 0.66 -1.28
CA CYS A 174 11.82 2.12 -1.22
C CYS A 174 12.90 2.55 -0.23
N CYS A 175 13.04 1.85 0.90
CA CYS A 175 14.03 2.14 1.94
C CYS A 175 15.46 1.82 1.47
N PHE A 176 15.61 0.78 0.64
CA PHE A 176 16.91 0.43 0.09
C PHE A 176 17.32 1.44 -0.97
N ASN A 177 18.31 2.29 -0.63
CA ASN A 177 19.00 3.09 -1.62
C ASN A 177 19.75 2.16 -2.60
N GLU A 178 19.39 2.21 -3.88
CA GLU A 178 20.24 1.73 -4.97
C GLU A 178 21.63 2.36 -4.82
N LYS A 179 22.65 1.50 -4.72
CA LYS A 179 24.03 1.92 -4.93
C LYS A 179 24.14 2.45 -6.38
N PRO A 180 24.91 3.53 -6.61
CA PRO A 180 25.17 4.02 -7.96
C PRO A 180 25.80 2.92 -8.83
N PRO A 181 25.63 3.00 -10.18
CA PRO A 181 25.99 1.92 -11.09
C PRO A 181 27.45 1.50 -10.96
N LEU A 182 27.64 0.22 -11.28
CA LEU A 182 28.72 -0.72 -10.99
C LEU A 182 30.09 -0.36 -11.62
N PHE A 183 30.59 0.84 -11.37
CA PHE A 183 31.99 1.22 -11.63
C PHE A 183 32.67 1.71 -10.35
N SER A 184 32.56 0.93 -9.27
CA SER A 184 33.55 0.98 -8.21
C SER A 184 33.74 -0.43 -7.68
N SER A 185 34.86 -1.03 -8.06
CA SER A 185 35.37 -2.29 -7.51
C SER A 185 35.76 -2.06 -6.06
N VAL A 186 34.82 -2.12 -5.12
CA VAL A 186 35.15 -2.21 -3.70
C VAL A 186 34.27 -3.26 -3.05
N VAL A 187 34.92 -4.39 -2.76
CA VAL A 187 34.48 -5.45 -1.86
C VAL A 187 33.72 -4.85 -0.68
N THR A 188 32.48 -5.26 -0.44
CA THR A 188 31.78 -4.87 0.80
C THR A 188 31.05 -6.05 1.40
N ASP A 189 31.41 -6.36 2.64
CA ASP A 189 30.98 -7.50 3.44
C ASP A 189 29.47 -7.49 3.78
N PRO A 190 28.81 -8.66 3.81
CA PRO A 190 27.35 -8.78 3.97
C PRO A 190 26.80 -8.31 5.33
N VAL A 191 27.65 -8.19 6.36
CA VAL A 191 27.22 -7.89 7.75
C VAL A 191 26.90 -6.40 7.97
N SER A 192 27.47 -5.51 7.15
CA SER A 192 27.26 -4.05 7.28
C SER A 192 25.89 -3.59 6.75
N TYR A 193 25.34 -4.32 5.77
CA TYR A 193 24.08 -3.98 5.09
C TYR A 193 22.83 -4.09 5.98
N ALA A 194 22.80 -5.06 6.88
CA ALA A 194 21.68 -5.25 7.80
C ALA A 194 21.60 -4.12 8.84
N HIS A 195 22.76 -3.61 9.27
CA HIS A 195 22.86 -2.55 10.26
C HIS A 195 22.48 -1.18 9.68
N GLU A 196 22.93 -0.86 8.46
CA GLU A 196 22.53 0.38 7.77
C GLU A 196 21.04 0.38 7.37
N ALA A 197 20.49 -0.78 6.97
CA ALA A 197 19.06 -0.90 6.69
C ALA A 197 18.20 -0.64 7.94
N CYS A 198 18.63 -1.15 9.11
CA CYS A 198 17.95 -0.91 10.38
C CYS A 198 18.05 0.56 10.81
N LEU A 199 19.23 1.18 10.64
CA LEU A 199 19.41 2.62 10.90
C LEU A 199 18.59 3.49 9.94
N CYS A 200 18.45 3.11 8.67
CA CYS A 200 17.68 3.86 7.68
C CYS A 200 16.18 3.79 7.95
N VAL A 201 15.65 2.66 8.44
CA VAL A 201 14.27 2.54 8.91
C VAL A 201 14.03 3.45 10.12
N CYS A 202 14.95 3.45 11.10
CA CYS A 202 14.86 4.36 12.25
C CYS A 202 15.02 5.84 11.86
N LEU A 203 15.93 6.18 10.95
CA LEU A 203 16.13 7.56 10.48
C LEU A 203 14.99 8.04 9.61
N CYS A 204 14.40 7.22 8.73
CA CYS A 204 13.25 7.64 7.93
C CYS A 204 12.00 7.89 8.79
N VAL A 205 11.80 7.09 9.85
CA VAL A 205 10.75 7.34 10.84
C VAL A 205 11.04 8.63 11.64
N CYS A 206 12.30 8.86 12.05
CA CYS A 206 12.68 10.09 12.76
C CYS A 206 12.63 11.36 11.90
N VAL A 207 13.06 11.31 10.63
CA VAL A 207 13.08 12.48 9.74
C VAL A 207 11.67 12.89 9.32
N CYS A 208 10.73 11.95 9.17
CA CYS A 208 9.33 12.28 8.89
C CYS A 208 8.57 12.84 10.11
N VAL A 209 9.00 12.53 11.35
CA VAL A 209 8.35 13.02 12.58
C VAL A 209 8.95 14.33 13.10
N CYS A 210 10.25 14.57 12.87
CA CYS A 210 10.97 15.75 13.38
C CYS A 210 11.14 16.88 12.36
N GLY A 211 10.55 16.76 11.17
CA GLY A 211 10.67 17.71 10.07
C GLY A 211 9.41 18.57 9.83
N SER A 212 8.72 18.99 10.89
CA SER A 212 7.72 20.08 10.85
C SER A 212 8.16 21.24 11.71
#